data_AF-A0A4Y2TBP8-F1
#
_entry.id   AF-A0A4Y2TBP8-F1
#
_cell.length_a   1.000
_cell.length_b   1.000
_cell.length_c   1.000
_cell.angle_alpha   90.00
_cell.angle_beta   90.00
_cell.angle_gamma   90.00
#
_symmetry.space_group_name_H-M   'P 1'
#
loop_
_entity.id
_entity.type
_entity.pdbx_description
1 polymer ?
#
loop_
_entity_poly.entity_id
_entity_poly.type
_entity_poly.pdbx_seq_one_letter_code
_entity_poly.pdbx_strand_id
1 'polypeptide(L)'
;MDGPFVNWKFYELLQNDLKNQHNFQILCIGSCGLHILNNSFKHGEKATNWNINSILSSLYWLFKDAPVRRGDLMKLSSSEKFPLKFCCHRWLENVPCAERAIEIWTDICKYVSKVDYGALLKVICQLCCIIAQAAKDKLITVKLNFFLSVAKMLQPFLVLYQSYKPLVPFLAGDLFTLVKNMLEHFQVLKHDKCKSIDSISSLCSFFFADVANFNCADKVSIGFIGDELLKNKRAKKETSDKDVLDLKRDCQRFIL
;
A
#
# COMPACT_ATOMS: atom_id res chain seq x y z
N MET A 1 -2.69 13.37 -4.69
CA MET A 1 -3.62 13.80 -5.74
C MET A 1 -4.31 15.04 -5.22
N ASP A 2 -4.33 16.10 -6.01
CA ASP A 2 -5.33 17.14 -5.82
C ASP A 2 -6.68 16.47 -6.12
N GLY A 3 -7.64 16.62 -5.21
CA GLY A 3 -8.95 15.98 -5.34
C GLY A 3 -9.68 16.43 -6.61
N PRO A 4 -10.94 15.99 -6.82
CA PRO A 4 -11.74 16.56 -7.89
C PRO A 4 -11.73 18.09 -7.77
N PHE A 5 -11.69 18.79 -8.91
CA PHE A 5 -11.72 20.24 -8.95
C PHE A 5 -13.12 20.72 -8.56
N VAL A 6 -13.39 20.70 -7.26
CA VAL A 6 -14.66 21.11 -6.66
C VAL A 6 -14.62 22.63 -6.53
N ASN A 7 -15.64 23.28 -7.10
CA ASN A 7 -15.82 24.72 -6.95
C ASN A 7 -16.33 25.04 -5.54
N TRP A 8 -15.41 25.14 -4.58
CA TRP A 8 -15.71 25.50 -3.20
C TRP A 8 -16.40 26.86 -3.08
N LYS A 9 -16.11 27.79 -4.00
CA LYS A 9 -16.76 29.10 -4.01
C LYS A 9 -18.26 28.97 -4.28
N PHE A 10 -18.66 28.13 -5.23
CA PHE A 10 -20.06 27.84 -5.47
C PHE A 10 -20.74 27.22 -4.24
N TYR A 11 -20.07 26.25 -3.60
CA TYR A 11 -20.59 25.63 -2.38
C TYR A 11 -20.81 26.66 -1.24
N GLU A 12 -19.85 27.55 -1.01
CA GLU A 12 -19.98 28.63 -0.03
C GLU A 12 -21.13 29.58 -0.34
N LEU A 13 -21.27 29.99 -1.61
CA LEU A 13 -22.36 30.87 -2.05
C LEU A 13 -23.72 30.20 -1.87
N LEU A 14 -23.84 28.92 -2.24
CA LEU A 14 -25.05 28.13 -2.03
C LEU A 14 -25.40 27.99 -0.54
N GLN A 15 -24.41 27.70 0.31
CA GLN A 15 -24.62 27.59 1.75
C GLN A 15 -25.11 28.89 2.39
N ASN A 16 -24.57 30.03 1.94
CA ASN A 16 -25.01 31.34 2.41
C ASN A 16 -26.44 31.64 1.95
N ASP A 17 -26.77 31.33 0.70
CA ASP A 17 -28.11 31.55 0.16
C ASP A 17 -29.17 30.69 0.87
N LEU A 18 -28.90 29.39 1.07
CA LEU A 18 -29.79 28.48 1.81
C LEU A 18 -30.00 28.92 3.25
N LYS A 19 -28.94 29.39 3.91
CA LYS A 19 -29.04 29.92 5.27
C LYS A 19 -29.90 31.20 5.31
N ASN A 20 -29.73 32.09 4.35
CA ASN A 20 -30.46 33.36 4.29
C ASN A 20 -31.94 33.16 3.92
N GLN A 21 -32.24 32.30 2.96
CA GLN A 21 -33.59 32.11 2.42
C GLN A 21 -34.42 31.11 3.24
N HIS A 22 -33.76 30.09 3.81
CA HIS A 22 -34.45 28.93 4.39
C HIS A 22 -33.95 28.53 5.79
N ASN A 23 -32.99 29.26 6.35
CA ASN A 23 -32.43 29.02 7.69
C ASN A 23 -31.91 27.58 7.92
N PHE A 24 -31.36 26.95 6.88
CA PHE A 24 -30.65 25.67 7.01
C PHE A 24 -29.34 25.65 6.20
N GLN A 25 -28.50 24.65 6.47
CA GLN A 25 -27.24 24.41 5.75
C GLN A 25 -27.12 22.93 5.37
N ILE A 26 -26.45 22.66 4.26
CA ILE A 26 -26.13 21.32 3.78
C ILE A 26 -24.88 20.80 4.51
N LEU A 27 -24.86 19.53 4.90
CA LEU A 27 -23.68 18.90 5.48
C LEU A 27 -22.52 18.87 4.46
N CYS A 28 -21.37 19.47 4.81
CA CYS A 28 -20.14 19.32 4.03
C CYS A 28 -19.46 18.00 4.35
N ILE A 29 -19.29 17.13 3.36
CA ILE A 29 -18.58 15.84 3.51
C ILE A 29 -17.19 15.85 2.84
N GLY A 30 -16.72 17.02 2.40
CA GLY A 30 -15.46 17.16 1.66
C GLY A 30 -15.61 16.97 0.15
N SER A 31 -14.49 17.11 -0.57
CA SER A 31 -14.45 16.96 -2.04
C SER A 31 -14.44 15.50 -2.50
N CYS A 32 -13.77 14.61 -1.76
CA CYS A 32 -13.81 13.16 -1.98
C CYS A 32 -13.07 12.37 -0.87
N GLY A 33 -13.79 11.56 -0.08
CA GLY A 33 -13.18 10.69 0.94
C GLY A 33 -12.21 9.64 0.38
N LEU A 34 -12.43 9.19 -0.86
CA LEU A 34 -11.56 8.17 -1.49
C LEU A 34 -10.16 8.68 -1.81
N HIS A 35 -10.02 10.00 -2.05
CA HIS A 35 -8.72 10.63 -2.26
C HIS A 35 -7.89 10.60 -0.99
N ILE A 36 -8.52 10.78 0.17
CA ILE A 36 -7.85 10.70 1.47
C ILE A 36 -7.25 9.30 1.64
N LEU A 37 -8.02 8.24 1.47
CA LEU A 37 -7.50 6.87 1.61
C LEU A 37 -6.35 6.54 0.65
N ASN A 38 -6.47 6.91 -0.63
CA ASN A 38 -5.39 6.69 -1.59
C ASN A 38 -4.12 7.50 -1.22
N ASN A 39 -4.29 8.74 -0.77
CA ASN A 39 -3.18 9.57 -0.33
C ASN A 39 -2.55 9.06 0.97
N SER A 40 -3.35 8.58 1.93
CA SER A 40 -2.88 7.99 3.18
C SER A 40 -2.07 6.71 2.91
N PHE A 41 -2.58 5.82 2.07
CA PHE A 41 -1.85 4.61 1.67
C PHE A 41 -0.53 4.94 0.95
N LYS A 42 -0.54 5.92 0.04
CA LYS A 42 0.66 6.45 -0.60
C LYS A 42 1.64 7.07 0.41
N HIS A 43 1.13 7.76 1.42
CA HIS A 43 1.95 8.37 2.47
C HIS A 43 2.63 7.30 3.33
N GLY A 44 1.89 6.27 3.74
CA GLY A 44 2.44 5.11 4.43
C GLY A 44 3.54 4.41 3.62
N GLU A 45 3.33 4.19 2.32
CA GLU A 45 4.38 3.60 1.47
C GLU A 45 5.63 4.47 1.40
N LYS A 46 5.47 5.78 1.23
CA LYS A 46 6.61 6.72 1.22
C LYS A 46 7.38 6.72 2.52
N ALA A 47 6.74 6.51 3.67
CA ALA A 47 7.40 6.48 4.98
C ALA A 47 8.42 5.33 5.11
N THR A 48 8.29 4.28 4.28
CA THR A 48 9.20 3.12 4.28
C THR A 48 10.44 3.28 3.41
N ASN A 49 10.43 4.22 2.46
CA ASN A 49 11.46 4.35 1.41
C ASN A 49 11.68 3.07 0.56
N TRP A 50 10.74 2.11 0.55
CA TRP A 50 10.88 0.88 -0.23
C TRP A 50 10.72 1.11 -1.74
N ASN A 51 10.11 2.21 -2.16
CA ASN A 51 9.88 2.58 -3.56
C ASN A 51 9.14 1.51 -4.37
N ILE A 52 8.14 0.88 -3.75
CA ILE A 52 7.32 -0.18 -4.34
C ILE A 52 6.66 0.30 -5.63
N ASN A 53 6.20 1.56 -5.67
CA ASN A 53 5.64 2.15 -6.89
C ASN A 53 6.63 2.13 -8.07
N SER A 54 7.89 2.45 -7.80
CA SER A 54 8.96 2.48 -8.80
C SER A 54 9.25 1.07 -9.29
N ILE A 55 9.31 0.10 -8.37
CA ILE A 55 9.52 -1.31 -8.71
C ILE A 55 8.37 -1.84 -9.59
N LEU A 56 7.12 -1.69 -9.14
CA LEU A 56 5.94 -2.17 -9.89
C LEU A 56 5.79 -1.48 -11.25
N SER A 57 6.05 -0.17 -11.32
CA SER A 57 6.04 0.57 -12.59
C SER A 57 7.16 0.09 -13.51
N SER A 58 8.37 -0.09 -12.98
CA SER A 58 9.54 -0.50 -13.76
C SER A 58 9.39 -1.92 -14.31
N LEU A 59 8.77 -2.82 -13.54
CA LEU A 59 8.44 -4.17 -14.00
C LEU A 59 7.61 -4.11 -15.28
N TYR A 60 6.52 -3.34 -15.28
CA TYR A 60 5.66 -3.21 -16.46
C TYR A 60 6.40 -2.61 -17.64
N TRP A 61 7.06 -1.46 -17.45
CA TRP A 61 7.72 -0.74 -18.55
C TRP A 61 8.95 -1.46 -19.10
N LEU A 62 9.59 -2.34 -18.31
CA LEU A 62 10.69 -3.16 -18.78
C LEU A 62 10.24 -4.12 -19.88
N PHE A 63 9.06 -4.73 -19.74
CA PHE A 63 8.56 -5.73 -20.70
C PHE A 63 7.50 -5.20 -21.66
N LYS A 64 7.02 -3.97 -21.45
CA LYS A 64 6.12 -3.32 -22.38
C LYS A 64 6.84 -3.00 -23.69
N ASP A 65 6.17 -3.31 -24.80
CA ASP A 65 6.64 -3.03 -26.17
C ASP A 65 8.05 -3.56 -26.46
N ALA A 66 8.42 -4.67 -25.80
CA ALA A 66 9.77 -5.24 -25.82
C ALA A 66 9.73 -6.74 -26.16
N PRO A 67 9.47 -7.11 -27.43
CA PRO A 67 9.22 -8.50 -27.82
C PRO A 67 10.39 -9.45 -27.47
N VAL A 68 11.63 -9.00 -27.63
CA VAL A 68 12.82 -9.80 -27.28
C VAL A 68 12.84 -10.13 -25.78
N ARG A 69 12.72 -9.11 -24.91
CA ARG A 69 12.73 -9.32 -23.45
C ARG A 69 11.53 -10.16 -22.99
N ARG A 70 10.37 -10.00 -23.63
CA ARG A 70 9.20 -10.84 -23.35
C ARG A 70 9.46 -12.29 -23.73
N GLY A 71 10.03 -12.54 -24.91
CA GLY A 71 10.42 -13.88 -25.34
C GLY A 71 11.45 -14.52 -24.41
N ASP A 72 12.43 -13.75 -23.94
CA ASP A 72 13.42 -14.23 -22.98
C ASP A 72 12.78 -14.59 -21.63
N LEU A 73 11.87 -13.76 -21.12
CA LEU A 73 11.15 -14.07 -19.88
C LEU A 73 10.25 -15.31 -20.05
N MET A 74 9.56 -15.47 -21.19
CA MET A 74 8.72 -16.65 -21.46
C MET A 74 9.52 -17.94 -21.46
N LYS A 75 10.74 -17.94 -22.01
CA LYS A 75 11.63 -19.12 -21.97
C LYS A 75 12.03 -19.53 -20.54
N LEU A 76 11.99 -18.58 -19.60
CA LEU A 76 12.38 -18.80 -18.20
C LEU A 76 11.18 -19.01 -17.26
N SER A 77 9.99 -18.55 -17.67
CA SER A 77 8.79 -18.52 -16.84
C SER A 77 7.96 -19.78 -17.01
N SER A 78 7.51 -20.34 -15.90
CA SER A 78 6.52 -21.43 -15.90
C SER A 78 5.08 -20.92 -15.93
N SER A 79 4.85 -19.62 -15.69
CA SER A 79 3.51 -19.04 -15.57
C SER A 79 3.03 -18.39 -16.86
N GLU A 80 3.94 -18.06 -17.78
CA GLU A 80 3.69 -17.26 -19.00
C GLU A 80 2.97 -15.91 -18.71
N LYS A 81 3.04 -15.43 -17.47
CA LYS A 81 2.40 -14.20 -17.04
C LYS A 81 3.37 -13.03 -17.07
N PHE A 82 2.82 -11.85 -17.37
CA PHE A 82 3.57 -10.60 -17.43
C PHE A 82 3.14 -9.61 -16.36
N PRO A 83 3.99 -8.65 -15.97
CA PRO A 83 3.61 -7.59 -15.04
C PRO A 83 2.42 -6.77 -15.54
N LEU A 84 1.59 -6.29 -14.60
CA LEU A 84 0.48 -5.39 -14.89
C LEU A 84 0.89 -3.93 -14.67
N LYS A 85 0.22 -3.01 -15.37
CA LYS A 85 0.48 -1.57 -15.28
C LYS A 85 0.10 -1.05 -13.89
N PHE A 86 1.04 -0.37 -13.24
CA PHE A 86 0.80 0.36 -12.00
C PHE A 86 0.15 1.74 -12.27
N CYS A 87 -0.87 2.09 -11.50
CA CYS A 87 -1.53 3.39 -11.53
C CYS A 87 -1.06 4.26 -10.35
N CYS A 88 -0.22 5.26 -10.63
CA CYS A 88 0.35 6.15 -9.61
C CYS A 88 -0.64 7.15 -8.99
N HIS A 89 -1.83 7.26 -9.57
CA HIS A 89 -2.92 8.10 -9.08
C HIS A 89 -3.88 7.29 -8.19
N ARG A 90 -4.15 6.03 -8.54
CA ARG A 90 -5.12 5.17 -7.84
C ARG A 90 -4.41 4.00 -7.19
N TRP A 91 -3.80 4.25 -6.03
CA TRP A 91 -2.90 3.30 -5.38
C TRP A 91 -3.61 2.03 -4.95
N LEU A 92 -4.82 2.14 -4.40
CA LEU A 92 -5.59 1.00 -3.90
C LEU A 92 -6.18 0.13 -5.01
N GLU A 93 -6.25 0.62 -6.25
CA GLU A 93 -6.63 -0.18 -7.42
C GLU A 93 -5.49 -1.09 -7.91
N ASN A 94 -4.27 -0.96 -7.36
CA ASN A 94 -3.10 -1.75 -7.75
C ASN A 94 -2.98 -3.11 -7.04
N VAL A 95 -4.00 -3.57 -6.31
CA VAL A 95 -4.02 -4.92 -5.71
C VAL A 95 -3.64 -6.00 -6.75
N PRO A 96 -4.25 -6.06 -7.95
CA PRO A 96 -3.88 -7.06 -8.96
C PRO A 96 -2.44 -6.89 -9.47
N CYS A 97 -1.93 -5.65 -9.51
CA CYS A 97 -0.55 -5.37 -9.93
C CYS A 97 0.46 -5.94 -8.93
N ALA A 98 0.23 -5.74 -7.62
CA ALA A 98 1.06 -6.32 -6.57
C ALA A 98 0.97 -7.85 -6.52
N GLU A 99 -0.23 -8.43 -6.66
CA GLU A 99 -0.41 -9.89 -6.75
C GLU A 99 0.36 -10.48 -7.93
N ARG A 100 0.23 -9.88 -9.11
CA ARG A 100 0.98 -10.31 -10.30
C ARG A 100 2.48 -10.21 -10.08
N ALA A 101 2.97 -9.14 -9.46
CA ALA A 101 4.39 -8.97 -9.19
C ALA A 101 4.93 -10.05 -8.25
N ILE A 102 4.18 -10.40 -7.19
CA ILE A 102 4.54 -11.50 -6.27
C ILE A 102 4.56 -12.83 -7.01
N GLU A 103 3.54 -13.10 -7.83
CA GLU A 103 3.39 -14.35 -8.59
C GLU A 103 4.59 -14.61 -9.51
N ILE A 104 5.02 -13.60 -10.26
CA ILE A 104 6.10 -13.75 -11.25
C ILE A 104 7.49 -13.48 -10.67
N TRP A 105 7.61 -13.11 -9.39
CA TRP A 105 8.86 -12.58 -8.84
C TRP A 105 10.04 -13.54 -8.99
N THR A 106 9.80 -14.83 -8.79
CA THR A 106 10.81 -15.88 -8.97
C THR A 106 11.37 -15.89 -10.40
N ASP A 107 10.52 -15.70 -11.40
CA ASP A 107 10.93 -15.66 -12.81
C ASP A 107 11.69 -14.37 -13.14
N ILE A 108 11.32 -13.26 -12.51
CA ILE A 108 12.08 -12.00 -12.59
C ILE A 108 13.50 -12.17 -12.02
N CYS A 109 13.65 -12.84 -10.87
CA CYS A 109 14.98 -13.12 -10.31
C CYS A 109 15.83 -14.00 -11.24
N LYS A 110 15.24 -15.00 -11.90
CA LYS A 110 15.93 -15.82 -12.91
C LYS A 110 16.36 -14.99 -14.11
N TYR A 111 15.47 -14.13 -14.60
CA TYR A 111 15.73 -13.22 -15.73
C TYR A 111 16.90 -12.28 -15.41
N VAL A 112 16.86 -11.59 -14.27
CA VAL A 112 17.95 -10.71 -13.81
C VAL A 112 19.26 -11.47 -13.70
N SER A 113 19.26 -12.67 -13.10
CA SER A 113 20.46 -13.50 -13.00
C SER A 113 21.05 -13.84 -14.38
N LYS A 114 20.22 -14.23 -15.35
CA LYS A 114 20.69 -14.54 -16.71
C LYS A 114 21.28 -13.32 -17.43
N VAL A 115 20.73 -12.12 -17.17
CA VAL A 115 21.31 -10.86 -17.67
C VAL A 115 22.66 -10.58 -17.00
N ASP A 116 22.76 -10.76 -15.69
CA ASP A 116 24.00 -10.51 -14.93
C ASP A 116 25.15 -11.46 -15.33
N TYR A 117 24.84 -12.73 -15.65
CA TYR A 117 25.81 -13.71 -16.16
C TYR A 117 26.09 -13.60 -17.67
N GLY A 118 25.52 -12.60 -18.37
CA GLY A 118 25.74 -12.37 -19.80
C GLY A 118 25.06 -13.37 -20.73
N ALA A 119 24.16 -14.21 -20.21
CA ALA A 119 23.39 -15.17 -21.02
C ALA A 119 22.23 -14.50 -21.78
N LEU A 120 21.81 -13.30 -21.35
CA LEU A 120 20.81 -12.46 -22.02
C LEU A 120 21.40 -11.07 -22.28
N LEU A 121 20.83 -10.37 -23.25
CA LEU A 121 21.29 -9.04 -23.64
C LEU A 121 21.06 -8.03 -22.52
N LYS A 122 22.15 -7.40 -22.05
CA LYS A 122 22.10 -6.39 -21.01
C LYS A 122 21.61 -5.06 -21.58
N VAL A 123 20.46 -4.61 -21.12
CA VAL A 123 19.95 -3.26 -21.41
C VAL A 123 20.34 -2.34 -20.25
N ILE A 124 21.20 -1.36 -20.54
CA ILE A 124 21.61 -0.35 -19.55
C ILE A 124 20.54 0.75 -19.55
N CYS A 125 19.53 0.60 -18.69
CA CYS A 125 18.53 1.63 -18.45
C CYS A 125 18.12 1.67 -16.97
N GLN A 126 17.56 2.80 -16.55
CA GLN A 126 17.14 3.02 -15.16
C GLN A 126 16.16 1.95 -14.67
N LEU A 127 15.26 1.47 -15.55
CA LEU A 127 14.28 0.43 -15.21
C LEU A 127 14.98 -0.89 -14.84
N CYS A 128 15.96 -1.31 -15.65
CA CYS A 128 16.76 -2.51 -15.35
C CYS A 128 17.52 -2.37 -14.03
N CYS A 129 18.08 -1.19 -13.74
CA CYS A 129 18.77 -0.93 -12.48
C CYS A 129 17.84 -1.08 -11.27
N ILE A 130 16.62 -0.52 -11.34
CA ILE A 130 15.62 -0.64 -10.27
C ILE A 130 15.26 -2.11 -10.03
N ILE A 131 14.97 -2.86 -11.10
CA ILE A 131 14.60 -4.28 -10.98
C ILE A 131 15.76 -5.14 -10.48
N ALA A 132 16.98 -4.88 -10.95
CA ALA A 132 18.16 -5.60 -10.49
C ALA A 132 18.48 -5.31 -9.01
N GLN A 133 18.31 -4.07 -8.54
CA GLN A 133 18.44 -3.72 -7.13
C GLN A 133 17.36 -4.40 -6.29
N ALA A 134 16.10 -4.38 -6.74
CA ALA A 134 15.00 -5.04 -6.04
C ALA A 134 15.19 -6.57 -5.97
N ALA A 135 15.73 -7.20 -7.02
CA ALA A 135 16.03 -8.63 -7.02
C ALA A 135 17.13 -9.04 -6.04
N LYS A 136 18.03 -8.11 -5.66
CA LYS A 136 19.05 -8.32 -4.62
C LYS A 136 18.50 -8.17 -3.21
N ASP A 137 17.38 -7.47 -3.04
CA ASP A 137 16.72 -7.33 -1.75
C ASP A 137 16.05 -8.65 -1.35
N LYS A 138 16.64 -9.34 -0.37
CA LYS A 138 16.14 -10.63 0.13
C LYS A 138 14.76 -10.54 0.78
N LEU A 139 14.31 -9.35 1.18
CA LEU A 139 13.03 -9.09 1.84
C LEU A 139 11.96 -8.53 0.90
N ILE A 140 12.25 -8.33 -0.39
CA ILE A 140 11.31 -7.70 -1.33
C ILE A 140 9.95 -8.40 -1.40
N THR A 141 9.93 -9.73 -1.38
CA THR A 141 8.67 -10.49 -1.40
C THR A 141 7.87 -10.30 -0.12
N VAL A 142 8.53 -10.12 1.03
CA VAL A 142 7.88 -9.80 2.31
C VAL A 142 7.29 -8.38 2.24
N LYS A 143 8.05 -7.40 1.74
CA LYS A 143 7.60 -6.02 1.54
C LYS A 143 6.39 -5.92 0.61
N LEU A 144 6.41 -6.65 -0.52
CA LEU A 144 5.30 -6.72 -1.46
C LEU A 144 4.05 -7.36 -0.83
N ASN A 145 4.22 -8.41 -0.02
CA ASN A 145 3.09 -9.05 0.68
C ASN A 145 2.51 -8.15 1.77
N PHE A 146 3.33 -7.38 2.49
CA PHE A 146 2.86 -6.36 3.43
C PHE A 146 2.05 -5.28 2.71
N PHE A 147 2.62 -4.69 1.66
CA PHE A 147 1.94 -3.71 0.80
C PHE A 147 0.58 -4.24 0.31
N LEU A 148 0.56 -5.48 -0.17
CA LEU A 148 -0.65 -6.15 -0.62
C LEU A 148 -1.66 -6.37 0.52
N SER A 149 -1.20 -6.77 1.70
CA SER A 149 -2.04 -6.99 2.88
C SER A 149 -2.77 -5.71 3.30
N VAL A 150 -2.04 -4.59 3.37
CA VAL A 150 -2.64 -3.29 3.69
C VAL A 150 -3.64 -2.87 2.59
N ALA A 151 -3.27 -3.01 1.31
CA ALA A 151 -4.16 -2.67 0.20
C ALA A 151 -5.45 -3.49 0.22
N LYS A 152 -5.35 -4.81 0.48
CA LYS A 152 -6.51 -5.72 0.60
C LYS A 152 -7.41 -5.38 1.78
N MET A 153 -6.87 -4.86 2.88
CA MET A 153 -7.69 -4.43 4.02
C MET A 153 -8.51 -3.18 3.69
N LEU A 154 -7.95 -2.26 2.90
CA LEU A 154 -8.61 -1.02 2.48
C LEU A 154 -9.58 -1.22 1.31
N GLN A 155 -9.38 -2.25 0.48
CA GLN A 155 -10.13 -2.47 -0.75
C GLN A 155 -11.65 -2.64 -0.55
N PRO A 156 -12.16 -3.41 0.44
CA PRO A 156 -13.61 -3.55 0.66
C PRO A 156 -14.28 -2.20 0.96
N PHE A 157 -13.63 -1.36 1.77
CA PHE A 157 -14.11 -0.02 2.05
C PHE A 157 -14.17 0.82 0.77
N LEU A 158 -13.11 0.81 -0.05
CA LEU A 158 -13.07 1.52 -1.31
C LEU A 158 -14.22 1.11 -2.23
N VAL A 159 -14.44 -0.20 -2.41
CA VAL A 159 -15.52 -0.74 -3.26
C VAL A 159 -16.89 -0.33 -2.74
N LEU A 160 -17.10 -0.39 -1.42
CA LEU A 160 -18.37 -0.01 -0.80
C LEU A 160 -18.69 1.48 -1.03
N TYR A 161 -17.73 2.37 -0.75
CA TYR A 161 -17.90 3.82 -0.86
C TYR A 161 -17.74 4.37 -2.29
N GLN A 162 -17.41 3.52 -3.26
CA GLN A 162 -17.52 3.82 -4.70
C GLN A 162 -18.89 3.46 -5.29
N SER A 163 -19.79 2.87 -4.52
CA SER A 163 -21.14 2.54 -4.97
C SER A 163 -22.08 3.76 -4.98
N TYR A 164 -23.20 3.65 -5.71
CA TYR A 164 -24.26 4.67 -5.74
C TYR A 164 -25.15 4.67 -4.49
N LYS A 165 -24.81 3.90 -3.45
CA LYS A 165 -25.62 3.80 -2.23
C LYS A 165 -25.44 5.06 -1.37
N PRO A 166 -26.50 5.54 -0.67
CA PRO A 166 -26.41 6.69 0.22
C PRO A 166 -25.70 6.32 1.54
N LEU A 167 -24.38 6.15 1.50
CA LEU A 167 -23.60 5.58 2.61
C LEU A 167 -23.03 6.61 3.59
N VAL A 168 -23.25 7.91 3.35
CA VAL A 168 -22.76 9.00 4.21
C VAL A 168 -23.07 8.79 5.70
N PRO A 169 -24.28 8.35 6.11
CA PRO A 169 -24.57 8.11 7.52
C PRO A 169 -23.69 7.04 8.20
N PHE A 170 -23.12 6.10 7.43
CA PHE A 170 -22.31 5.00 7.95
C PHE A 170 -20.80 5.31 7.92
N LEU A 171 -20.41 6.39 7.23
CA LEU A 171 -19.00 6.72 6.95
C LEU A 171 -18.11 6.74 8.19
N ALA A 172 -18.55 7.42 9.24
CA ALA A 172 -17.75 7.57 10.45
C ALA A 172 -17.57 6.23 11.20
N GLY A 173 -18.62 5.41 11.28
CA GLY A 173 -18.58 4.10 11.92
C GLY A 173 -17.72 3.10 11.16
N ASP A 174 -17.85 3.08 9.83
CA ASP A 174 -17.05 2.21 8.97
C ASP A 174 -15.58 2.61 8.97
N LEU A 175 -15.26 3.92 8.96
CA LEU A 175 -13.89 4.40 9.09
C LEU A 175 -13.28 4.04 10.44
N PHE A 176 -14.03 4.21 11.53
CA PHE A 176 -13.58 3.79 12.87
C PHE A 176 -13.24 2.30 12.87
N THR A 177 -14.15 1.47 12.37
CA THR A 177 -13.96 0.02 12.30
C THR A 177 -12.75 -0.35 11.45
N LEU A 178 -12.58 0.29 10.29
CA LEU A 178 -11.44 0.06 9.39
C LEU A 178 -10.11 0.40 10.08
N VAL A 179 -9.99 1.60 10.64
CA VAL A 179 -8.76 2.06 11.31
C VAL A 179 -8.45 1.19 12.52
N LYS A 180 -9.46 0.90 13.34
CA LYS A 180 -9.34 0.03 14.51
C LYS A 180 -8.83 -1.37 14.12
N ASN A 181 -9.42 -1.98 13.09
CA ASN A 181 -8.98 -3.27 12.56
C ASN A 181 -7.55 -3.22 12.03
N MET A 182 -7.14 -2.14 11.35
CA MET A 182 -5.75 -1.99 10.90
C MET A 182 -4.77 -1.93 12.08
N LEU A 183 -5.06 -1.11 13.09
CA LEU A 183 -4.20 -0.96 14.27
C LEU A 183 -4.03 -2.29 15.02
N GLU A 184 -5.10 -3.06 15.15
CA GLU A 184 -5.11 -4.38 15.81
C GLU A 184 -4.42 -5.45 14.97
N HIS A 185 -4.75 -5.52 13.67
CA HIS A 185 -4.20 -6.54 12.77
C HIS A 185 -2.67 -6.46 12.67
N PHE A 186 -2.13 -5.24 12.54
CA PHE A 186 -0.69 -5.02 12.45
C PHE A 186 0.00 -4.85 13.81
N GLN A 187 -0.76 -4.87 14.91
CA GLN A 187 -0.26 -4.81 16.28
C GLN A 187 0.67 -3.60 16.55
N VAL A 188 0.36 -2.45 15.95
CA VAL A 188 1.26 -1.27 16.00
C VAL A 188 1.19 -0.50 17.31
N LEU A 189 0.08 -0.58 18.04
CA LEU A 189 -0.13 0.04 19.35
C LEU A 189 -0.04 -0.98 20.48
N LYS A 190 0.37 -0.52 21.67
CA LYS A 190 0.25 -1.31 22.90
C LYS A 190 -1.19 -1.73 23.13
N HIS A 191 -1.39 -2.91 23.69
CA HIS A 191 -2.71 -3.52 23.80
C HIS A 191 -3.69 -2.69 24.65
N ASP A 192 -3.25 -2.11 25.76
CA ASP A 192 -4.05 -1.18 26.58
C ASP A 192 -4.44 0.09 25.81
N LYS A 193 -3.50 0.64 25.02
CA LYS A 193 -3.74 1.84 24.20
C LYS A 193 -4.70 1.56 23.06
N CYS A 194 -4.52 0.44 22.36
CA CYS A 194 -5.46 0.03 21.34
C CYS A 194 -6.85 -0.16 21.94
N LYS A 195 -6.99 -0.84 23.08
CA LYS A 195 -8.28 -1.02 23.78
C LYS A 195 -8.95 0.29 24.19
N SER A 196 -8.18 1.33 24.53
CA SER A 196 -8.73 2.64 24.86
C SER A 196 -9.36 3.37 23.66
N ILE A 197 -9.08 2.92 22.42
CA ILE A 197 -9.75 3.38 21.21
C ILE A 197 -10.99 2.50 20.99
N ASP A 198 -12.09 2.85 21.64
CA ASP A 198 -13.36 2.09 21.66
C ASP A 198 -14.51 2.78 20.93
N SER A 199 -14.29 4.02 20.50
CA SER A 199 -15.31 4.89 19.92
C SER A 199 -14.71 5.88 18.92
N ILE A 200 -15.54 6.46 18.05
CA ILE A 200 -15.12 7.50 17.10
C ILE A 200 -14.45 8.68 17.82
N SER A 201 -15.01 9.13 18.94
CA SER A 201 -14.47 10.24 19.73
C SER A 201 -13.07 9.93 20.28
N SER A 202 -12.89 8.72 20.82
CA SER A 202 -11.58 8.28 21.32
C SER A 202 -10.53 8.20 20.22
N LEU A 203 -10.91 7.74 19.01
CA LEU A 203 -10.01 7.69 17.86
C LEU A 203 -9.61 9.09 17.40
N CYS A 204 -10.57 10.01 17.28
CA CYS A 204 -10.30 11.40 16.86
C CYS A 204 -9.41 12.16 17.86
N SER A 205 -9.49 11.79 19.14
CA SER A 205 -8.72 12.42 20.22
C SER A 205 -7.37 11.72 20.48
N PHE A 206 -7.12 10.58 19.83
CA PHE A 206 -5.90 9.81 20.05
C PHE A 206 -4.69 10.48 19.40
N PHE A 207 -3.62 10.64 20.18
CA PHE A 207 -2.40 11.29 19.70
C PHE A 207 -1.40 10.28 19.12
N PHE A 208 -1.43 10.14 17.78
CA PHE A 208 -0.58 9.22 17.02
C PHE A 208 0.89 9.66 16.87
N ALA A 209 1.35 10.72 17.54
CA ALA A 209 2.77 11.11 17.52
C ALA A 209 3.54 10.70 18.79
N ASP A 210 2.84 10.22 19.83
CA ASP A 210 3.48 9.75 21.05
C ASP A 210 3.94 8.30 20.92
N VAL A 211 5.26 8.14 20.74
CA VAL A 211 5.95 6.86 20.60
C VAL A 211 5.75 5.95 21.82
N ALA A 212 5.44 6.50 23.00
CA ALA A 212 5.16 5.71 24.19
C ALA A 212 3.89 4.85 24.04
N ASN A 213 2.99 5.19 23.11
CA ASN A 213 1.78 4.41 22.83
C ASN A 213 2.03 3.21 21.91
N PHE A 214 3.18 3.17 21.22
CA PHE A 214 3.46 2.17 20.20
C PHE A 214 4.02 0.89 20.82
N ASN A 215 3.75 -0.23 20.16
CA ASN A 215 4.44 -1.48 20.48
C ASN A 215 5.91 -1.41 20.07
N CYS A 216 6.73 -2.22 20.72
CA CYS A 216 8.08 -2.48 20.23
C CYS A 216 8.01 -3.11 18.84
N ALA A 217 8.95 -2.74 17.96
CA ALA A 217 8.92 -3.15 16.55
C ALA A 217 8.97 -4.67 16.37
N ASP A 218 9.57 -5.44 17.28
CA ASP A 218 9.58 -6.90 17.23
C ASP A 218 8.17 -7.53 17.28
N LYS A 219 7.22 -6.84 17.92
CA LYS A 219 5.82 -7.28 18.07
C LYS A 219 4.92 -6.89 16.90
N VAL A 220 5.36 -5.96 16.05
CA VAL A 220 4.56 -5.52 14.89
C VAL A 220 4.37 -6.70 13.94
N SER A 221 3.13 -6.94 13.52
CA SER A 221 2.81 -7.97 12.53
C SER A 221 2.98 -7.41 11.12
N ILE A 222 3.37 -8.28 10.19
CA ILE A 222 3.48 -7.96 8.76
C ILE A 222 2.25 -8.54 8.00
N GLY A 223 1.21 -8.92 8.74
CA GLY A 223 0.09 -9.71 8.24
C GLY A 223 0.45 -11.18 8.10
N PHE A 224 -0.58 -12.04 8.00
CA PHE A 224 -0.44 -13.50 8.05
C PHE A 224 0.63 -14.05 7.09
N ILE A 225 0.54 -13.71 5.80
CA ILE A 225 1.47 -14.18 4.76
C ILE A 225 2.87 -13.58 4.96
N GLY A 226 2.94 -12.30 5.32
CA GLY A 226 4.22 -11.60 5.55
C GLY A 226 5.00 -12.21 6.70
N ASP A 227 4.33 -12.49 7.81
CA ASP A 227 4.93 -13.12 9.00
C ASP A 227 5.40 -14.55 8.71
N GLU A 228 4.62 -15.33 7.94
CA GLU A 228 5.02 -16.67 7.52
C GLU A 228 6.27 -16.65 6.63
N LEU A 229 6.30 -15.79 5.61
CA LEU A 229 7.45 -15.63 4.71
C LEU A 229 8.70 -15.21 5.48
N LEU A 230 8.55 -14.28 6.41
CA LEU A 230 9.64 -13.80 7.24
C LEU A 230 10.18 -14.89 8.16
N LYS A 231 9.30 -15.70 8.77
CA LYS A 231 9.67 -16.86 9.58
C LYS A 231 10.47 -17.88 8.76
N ASN A 232 10.02 -18.17 7.54
CA ASN A 232 10.72 -19.09 6.63
C ASN A 232 12.12 -18.56 6.25
N LYS A 233 12.26 -17.25 6.01
CA LYS A 233 13.55 -16.61 5.71
C LYS A 233 14.52 -16.63 6.89
N ARG A 234 14.02 -16.41 8.11
CA ARG A 234 14.80 -16.55 9.35
C ARG A 234 15.29 -17.99 9.53
N ALA A 235 14.42 -18.99 9.33
CA ALA A 235 14.79 -20.40 9.44
C ALA A 235 15.92 -20.80 8.47
N LYS A 236 15.91 -20.22 7.26
CA LYS A 236 16.95 -20.41 6.24
C LYS A 236 18.21 -19.54 6.45
N LYS A 237 18.26 -18.72 7.51
CA LYS A 237 19.34 -17.76 7.80
C LYS A 237 19.61 -16.79 6.63
N GLU A 238 18.56 -16.45 5.87
CA GLU A 238 18.69 -15.52 4.73
C GLU A 238 18.75 -14.06 5.17
N THR A 239 18.28 -13.75 6.38
CA THR A 239 18.07 -12.39 6.90
C THR A 239 18.62 -12.26 8.32
N SER A 240 19.23 -11.13 8.66
CA SER A 240 19.69 -10.87 10.03
C SER A 240 18.55 -10.39 10.93
N ASP A 241 18.72 -10.49 12.25
CA ASP A 241 17.74 -9.93 13.20
C ASP A 241 17.59 -8.41 13.06
N LYS A 242 18.66 -7.71 12.69
CA LYS A 242 18.65 -6.28 12.41
C LYS A 242 17.74 -5.96 11.22
N ASP A 243 17.91 -6.67 10.10
CA ASP A 243 17.09 -6.45 8.89
C ASP A 243 15.59 -6.65 9.19
N VAL A 244 15.28 -7.64 10.03
CA VAL A 244 13.89 -7.91 10.40
C VAL A 244 13.33 -6.82 11.30
N LEU A 245 14.11 -6.34 12.27
CA LEU A 245 13.66 -5.26 13.15
C LEU A 245 13.44 -3.96 12.36
N ASP A 246 14.34 -3.64 11.43
CA ASP A 246 14.22 -2.48 10.56
C ASP A 246 13.00 -2.61 9.62
N LEU A 247 12.77 -3.79 9.03
CA LEU A 247 11.56 -4.07 8.25
C LEU A 247 10.28 -3.84 9.08
N LYS A 248 10.22 -4.35 10.31
CA LYS A 248 9.04 -4.19 11.16
C LYS A 248 8.82 -2.74 11.62
N ARG A 249 9.90 -1.97 11.83
CA ARG A 249 9.81 -0.52 12.07
C ARG A 249 9.21 0.21 10.87
N ASP A 250 9.64 -0.15 9.66
CA ASP A 250 9.06 0.41 8.44
C ASP A 250 7.58 0.05 8.29
N CYS A 251 7.19 -1.21 8.57
CA CYS A 251 5.79 -1.61 8.61
C CYS A 251 4.98 -0.80 9.63
N GLN A 252 5.52 -0.56 10.82
CA GLN A 252 4.88 0.27 11.84
C GLN A 252 4.65 1.70 11.36
N ARG A 253 5.66 2.31 10.73
CA ARG A 253 5.57 3.65 10.12
C ARG A 253 4.63 3.73 8.93
N PHE A 254 4.40 2.62 8.22
CA PHE A 254 3.43 2.59 7.13
C PHE A 254 2.00 2.77 7.66
N ILE A 255 1.68 2.13 8.78
CA ILE A 255 0.33 2.08 9.35
C ILE A 255 -0.02 3.34 10.15
N LEU A 256 0.95 3.94 10.84
CA LEU A 256 0.81 5.15 11.65
C LEU A 256 0.85 6.42 10.78
#